data_AF-A0AAN7FRG4-F1
#
_entry.id   AF-A0AAN7FRG4-F1
#
_cell.length_a   1.000
_cell.length_b   1.000
_cell.length_c   1.000
_cell.angle_alpha   90.00
_cell.angle_beta   90.00
_cell.angle_gamma   90.00
#
_symmetry.space_group_name_H-M   'P 1'
#
loop_
_entity.id
_entity.type
_entity.pdbx_description
1 polymer ?
#
loop_
_entity_poly.entity_id
_entity_poly.type
_entity_poly.pdbx_seq_one_letter_code
_entity_poly.pdbx_strand_id
1 'polypeptide(L)'
;MIQLPASKEVTYTLGKFLSDESICFLGTGMSEKVTELGCLYFYVYQEGRKLVKCNTGVEVGYLAAKILKKPNVEQYGFAELAGEVGMDIKEPISECPDWNAKVFSHEDVKYALHNAYTSYVIGNKLLDML
;
A
#
# COMPACT_ATOMS: atom_id res chain seq x y z
N MET A 1 3.25 -11.84 2.18
CA MET A 1 1.81 -11.53 2.23
C MET A 1 1.25 -12.11 3.52
N ILE A 2 0.45 -11.34 4.27
CA ILE A 2 -0.18 -11.78 5.52
C ILE A 2 -1.68 -11.86 5.24
N GLN A 3 -2.29 -13.03 5.41
CA GLN A 3 -3.74 -13.17 5.36
C GLN A 3 -4.30 -12.94 6.76
N LEU A 4 -5.21 -11.99 6.90
CA LEU A 4 -5.86 -11.71 8.17
C LEU A 4 -7.02 -12.69 8.41
N PRO A 5 -7.30 -13.05 9.67
CA PRO A 5 -8.52 -13.77 10.00
C PRO A 5 -9.75 -12.92 9.61
N ALA A 6 -10.91 -13.56 9.44
CA ALA A 6 -12.17 -12.86 9.12
C ALA A 6 -12.63 -11.87 10.22
N SER A 7 -11.97 -11.88 11.39
CA SER A 7 -12.20 -10.92 12.46
C SER A 7 -11.51 -9.58 12.21
N LYS A 8 -12.06 -8.49 12.75
CA LYS A 8 -11.40 -7.17 12.78
C LYS A 8 -10.19 -7.09 13.73
N GLU A 9 -9.91 -8.16 14.48
CA GLU A 9 -8.74 -8.25 15.34
C GLU A 9 -7.48 -8.58 14.53
N VAL A 10 -6.44 -7.79 14.73
CA VAL A 10 -5.09 -8.06 14.22
C VAL A 10 -4.12 -8.32 15.37
N THR A 11 -2.98 -8.93 15.05
CA THR A 11 -1.93 -9.17 16.04
C THR A 11 -1.37 -7.85 16.58
N TYR A 12 -0.92 -7.85 17.84
CA TYR A 12 -0.29 -6.68 18.46
C TYR A 12 0.83 -6.08 17.59
N THR A 13 1.70 -6.94 17.05
CA THR A 13 2.83 -6.53 16.19
C THR A 13 2.35 -5.83 14.92
N LEU A 14 1.35 -6.37 14.23
CA LEU A 14 0.82 -5.77 13.02
C LEU A 14 0.11 -4.44 13.32
N GLY A 15 -0.70 -4.40 14.37
CA GLY A 15 -1.40 -3.19 14.79
C GLY A 15 -0.43 -2.06 15.17
N LYS A 16 0.67 -2.37 15.87
CA LYS A 16 1.74 -1.43 16.17
C LYS A 16 2.47 -0.96 14.91
N PHE A 17 2.87 -1.87 14.03
CA PHE A 17 3.56 -1.54 12.78
C PHE A 17 2.72 -0.62 11.89
N LEU A 18 1.44 -0.91 11.71
CA LEU A 18 0.53 -0.08 10.92
C LEU A 18 0.21 1.27 11.58
N SER A 19 0.43 1.39 12.89
CA SER A 19 0.22 2.65 13.64
C SER A 19 1.52 3.41 13.89
N ASP A 20 2.63 2.99 13.29
CA ASP A 20 3.93 3.62 13.46
C ASP A 20 4.04 4.84 12.54
N GLU A 21 4.02 6.03 13.13
CA GLU A 21 4.08 7.29 12.39
C GLU A 21 5.47 7.58 11.80
N SER A 22 6.50 6.79 12.14
CA SER A 22 7.82 6.88 11.50
C SER A 22 7.89 6.15 10.16
N ILE A 23 6.86 5.36 9.81
CA ILE A 23 6.80 4.59 8.57
C ILE A 23 5.78 5.22 7.64
N CYS A 24 6.20 5.52 6.41
CA CYS A 24 5.32 5.96 5.33
C CYS A 24 4.91 4.76 4.47
N PHE A 25 3.60 4.52 4.38
CA PHE A 25 3.05 3.44 3.55
C PHE A 25 2.70 3.97 2.17
N LEU A 26 3.55 3.68 1.20
CA LEU A 26 3.38 4.13 -0.18
C LEU A 26 2.66 3.07 -1.02
N GLY A 27 1.61 3.48 -1.74
CA GLY A 27 0.86 2.60 -2.63
C GLY A 27 -0.21 3.34 -3.43
N THR A 28 -1.14 2.59 -4.01
CA THR A 28 -2.33 3.13 -4.71
C THR A 28 -3.60 2.86 -3.93
N GLY A 29 -4.61 3.73 -4.01
CA GLY A 29 -5.87 3.55 -3.27
C GLY A 29 -5.67 3.56 -1.75
N MET A 30 -4.66 4.30 -1.29
CA MET A 30 -4.27 4.41 0.10
C MET A 30 -5.35 5.09 0.95
N SER A 31 -6.13 6.02 0.39
CA SER A 31 -7.24 6.66 1.10
C SER A 31 -8.29 5.66 1.59
N GLU A 32 -8.71 4.75 0.70
CA GLU A 32 -9.66 3.68 1.02
C GLU A 32 -9.02 2.68 2.01
N LYS A 33 -7.80 2.22 1.73
CA LYS A 33 -7.07 1.30 2.61
C LYS A 33 -6.89 1.85 4.02
N VAL A 34 -6.52 3.11 4.17
CA VAL A 34 -6.39 3.77 5.49
C VAL A 34 -7.72 3.76 6.24
N THR A 35 -8.81 4.06 5.54
CA THR A 35 -10.17 4.03 6.11
C THR A 35 -10.56 2.63 6.58
N GLU A 36 -10.30 1.61 5.77
CA GLU A 36 -10.54 0.21 6.13
C GLU A 36 -9.69 -0.26 7.31
N LEU A 37 -8.40 0.07 7.30
CA LEU A 37 -7.48 -0.24 8.40
C LEU A 37 -7.93 0.41 9.72
N GLY A 38 -8.55 1.60 9.67
CA GLY A 38 -9.13 2.27 10.84
C GLY A 38 -10.26 1.48 11.52
N CYS A 39 -10.84 0.49 10.83
CA CYS A 39 -11.83 -0.42 11.42
C CYS A 39 -11.20 -1.59 12.19
N LEU A 40 -9.90 -1.81 12.06
CA LEU A 40 -9.18 -2.90 12.72
C LEU A 40 -8.78 -2.51 14.14
N TYR A 41 -8.59 -3.53 14.99
CA TYR A 41 -8.14 -3.32 16.36
C TYR A 41 -7.15 -4.39 16.81
N PHE A 42 -6.37 -4.09 17.85
CA PHE A 42 -5.44 -5.00 18.49
C PHE A 42 -5.45 -4.80 20.01
N TYR A 43 -4.97 -5.79 20.76
CA TYR A 43 -4.89 -5.71 22.22
C TYR A 43 -3.49 -5.33 22.69
N VAL A 44 -3.45 -4.40 23.64
CA VAL A 44 -2.23 -4.00 24.34
C VAL A 44 -2.36 -4.45 25.80
N TYR A 45 -1.32 -5.09 26.31
CA TYR A 45 -1.27 -5.51 27.71
C TYR A 45 -1.52 -4.29 28.62
N GLN A 46 -2.42 -4.43 29.59
CA GLN A 46 -2.89 -3.37 30.51
C GLN A 46 -3.72 -2.22 29.91
N GLU A 47 -3.63 -1.93 28.61
CA GLU A 47 -4.42 -0.85 27.97
C GLU A 47 -5.68 -1.34 27.25
N GLY A 48 -5.83 -2.64 27.05
CA GLY A 48 -6.99 -3.25 26.40
C GLY A 48 -7.01 -3.04 24.88
N ARG A 49 -8.22 -2.90 24.32
CA ARG A 49 -8.44 -2.81 22.87
C ARG A 49 -8.06 -1.43 22.34
N LYS A 50 -7.22 -1.39 21.31
CA LYS A 50 -6.84 -0.18 20.56
C LYS A 50 -7.21 -0.31 19.09
N LEU A 51 -7.67 0.78 18.49
CA LEU A 51 -7.86 0.85 17.04
C LEU A 51 -6.50 1.02 16.34
N VAL A 52 -6.37 0.46 15.15
CA VAL A 52 -5.24 0.72 14.26
C VAL A 52 -5.33 2.16 13.76
N LYS A 53 -4.23 2.91 13.84
CA LYS A 53 -4.14 4.31 13.40
C LYS A 53 -3.12 4.47 12.28
N CYS A 54 -3.50 4.08 11.06
CA CYS A 54 -2.64 4.25 9.89
C CYS A 54 -2.85 5.64 9.29
N ASN A 55 -2.08 6.64 9.73
CA ASN A 55 -2.19 8.03 9.25
C ASN A 55 -1.15 8.38 8.18
N THR A 56 -0.28 7.44 7.82
CA THR A 56 0.90 7.64 6.99
C THR A 56 0.80 7.00 5.61
N GLY A 57 -0.41 6.64 5.18
CA GLY A 57 -0.68 6.16 3.83
C GLY A 57 -0.54 7.29 2.80
N VAL A 58 0.26 7.07 1.76
CA VAL A 58 0.54 8.04 0.70
C VAL A 58 0.28 7.44 -0.67
N GLU A 59 -0.50 8.15 -1.49
CA GLU A 59 -0.71 7.81 -2.90
C GLU A 59 0.58 8.02 -3.72
N VAL A 60 1.00 7.01 -4.48
CA VAL A 60 2.18 7.09 -5.36
C VAL A 60 2.00 8.22 -6.38
N GLY A 61 0.83 8.33 -7.00
CA GLY A 61 0.54 9.37 -7.99
C GLY A 61 0.65 10.78 -7.40
N TYR A 62 0.14 10.99 -6.18
CA TYR A 62 0.27 12.27 -5.46
C TYR A 62 1.74 12.60 -5.20
N LEU A 63 2.52 11.63 -4.71
CA LEU A 63 3.95 11.81 -4.47
C LEU A 63 4.69 12.19 -5.76
N ALA A 64 4.41 11.48 -6.85
CA ALA A 64 4.98 11.74 -8.17
C ALA A 64 4.64 13.16 -8.66
N ALA A 65 3.37 13.57 -8.55
CA ALA A 65 2.93 14.89 -8.97
C ALA A 65 3.64 16.03 -8.21
N LYS A 66 3.89 15.83 -6.91
CA LYS A 66 4.63 16.80 -6.08
C LYS A 66 6.10 16.90 -6.46
N ILE A 67 6.79 15.77 -6.61
CA ILE A 67 8.23 15.74 -6.89
C ILE A 67 8.53 16.19 -8.32
N LEU A 68 7.78 15.67 -9.30
CA LEU A 68 7.95 15.99 -10.72
C LEU A 68 7.37 17.38 -11.08
N LYS A 69 6.62 18.01 -10.17
CA LYS A 69 5.90 19.28 -10.38
C LYS A 69 4.94 19.23 -11.58
N LYS A 70 4.29 18.09 -11.78
CA LYS A 70 3.33 17.83 -12.85
C LYS A 70 2.01 17.34 -12.26
N PRO A 71 1.00 18.21 -12.03
CA PRO A 71 -0.23 17.83 -11.34
C PRO A 71 -1.05 16.76 -12.09
N ASN A 72 -0.93 16.69 -13.41
CA ASN A 72 -1.65 15.72 -14.24
C ASN A 72 -1.22 14.25 -14.01
N VAL A 73 -0.03 14.00 -13.47
CA VAL A 73 0.47 12.63 -13.25
C VAL A 73 -0.17 11.98 -12.01
N GLU A 74 -0.89 12.73 -11.19
CA GLU A 74 -1.54 12.18 -9.99
C GLU A 74 -2.54 11.07 -10.32
N GLN A 75 -3.14 11.12 -11.51
CA GLN A 75 -4.15 10.16 -11.97
C GLN A 75 -3.57 9.00 -12.78
N TYR A 76 -2.25 8.94 -12.95
CA TYR A 76 -1.58 7.93 -13.77
C TYR A 76 -1.58 6.55 -13.09
N GLY A 77 -1.69 5.52 -13.92
CA GLY A 77 -1.45 4.13 -13.53
C GLY A 77 0.04 3.84 -13.35
N PHE A 78 0.37 2.64 -12.87
CA PHE A 78 1.76 2.27 -12.59
C PHE A 78 2.68 2.34 -13.81
N ALA A 79 2.22 1.90 -14.99
CA ALA A 79 3.04 1.93 -16.20
C ALA A 79 3.38 3.38 -16.62
N GLU A 80 2.40 4.28 -16.56
CA GLU A 80 2.58 5.70 -16.89
C GLU A 80 3.49 6.40 -15.86
N LEU A 81 3.28 6.13 -14.56
CA LEU A 81 4.13 6.64 -13.48
C LEU A 81 5.58 6.13 -13.60
N ALA A 82 5.77 4.86 -13.96
CA ALA A 82 7.08 4.29 -14.22
C ALA A 82 7.78 5.00 -15.39
N GLY A 83 7.06 5.27 -16.48
CA GLY A 83 7.57 6.02 -17.63
C GLY A 83 8.05 7.41 -17.26
N GLU A 84 7.30 8.13 -16.41
CA GLU A 84 7.68 9.46 -15.91
C GLU A 84 9.00 9.47 -15.12
N VAL A 85 9.35 8.35 -14.47
CA VAL A 85 10.62 8.20 -13.73
C VAL A 85 11.69 7.44 -14.53
N GLY A 86 11.48 7.25 -15.83
CA GLY A 86 12.45 6.63 -16.75
C GLY A 86 12.59 5.11 -16.57
N MET A 87 11.54 4.45 -16.12
CA MET A 87 11.48 2.99 -15.94
C MET A 87 10.52 2.35 -16.94
N ASP A 88 10.87 1.16 -17.41
CA ASP A 88 9.97 0.31 -18.21
C ASP A 88 9.42 -0.81 -17.32
N ILE A 89 8.29 -0.52 -16.66
CA ILE A 89 7.56 -1.49 -15.83
C ILE A 89 6.32 -1.92 -16.59
N LYS A 90 6.21 -3.23 -16.83
CA LYS A 90 5.04 -3.82 -17.49
C LYS A 90 3.91 -3.98 -16.48
N GLU A 91 2.68 -3.87 -16.97
CA GLU A 91 1.53 -4.21 -16.16
C GLU A 91 1.52 -5.72 -15.84
N PRO A 92 0.97 -6.12 -14.68
CA PRO A 92 0.78 -7.52 -14.39
C PRO A 92 -0.17 -8.14 -15.43
N ILE A 93 0.24 -9.29 -15.97
CA ILE A 93 -0.53 -10.01 -17.01
C ILE A 93 -1.76 -10.71 -16.42
N SER A 94 -1.74 -10.98 -15.11
CA SER A 94 -2.82 -11.68 -14.43
C SER A 94 -3.99 -10.76 -14.09
N GLU A 95 -5.19 -11.34 -14.02
CA GLU A 95 -6.39 -10.65 -13.58
C GLU A 95 -6.27 -10.15 -12.13
N CYS A 96 -7.06 -9.13 -11.80
CA CYS A 96 -7.15 -8.61 -10.44
C CYS A 96 -7.69 -9.73 -9.51
N PRO A 97 -6.97 -10.08 -8.42
CA PRO A 97 -7.41 -11.13 -7.50
C PRO A 97 -8.74 -10.83 -6.81
N ASP A 98 -9.51 -11.87 -6.50
CA ASP A 98 -10.58 -11.77 -5.51
C ASP A 98 -9.97 -11.70 -4.10
N TRP A 99 -9.85 -10.49 -3.57
CA TRP A 99 -9.30 -10.26 -2.22
C TRP A 99 -10.13 -10.88 -1.09
N ASN A 100 -11.36 -11.34 -1.37
CA ASN A 100 -12.20 -12.06 -0.42
C ASN A 100 -12.00 -13.58 -0.46
N ALA A 101 -11.13 -14.08 -1.34
CA ALA A 101 -10.84 -15.50 -1.44
C ALA A 101 -10.25 -16.05 -0.13
N LYS A 102 -10.70 -17.25 0.27
CA LYS A 102 -10.18 -17.92 1.47
C LYS A 102 -8.73 -18.39 1.34
N VAL A 103 -8.29 -18.66 0.11
CA VAL A 103 -6.93 -19.13 -0.20
C VAL A 103 -6.50 -18.43 -1.47
N PHE A 104 -5.38 -17.71 -1.41
CA PHE A 104 -4.79 -17.06 -2.57
C PHE A 104 -3.98 -18.05 -3.41
N SER A 105 -4.14 -17.97 -4.73
CA SER A 105 -3.33 -18.71 -5.69
C SER A 105 -1.93 -18.10 -5.81
N HIS A 106 -1.03 -18.81 -6.50
CA HIS A 106 0.30 -18.28 -6.78
C HIS A 106 0.25 -17.02 -7.65
N GLU A 107 -0.73 -16.91 -8.55
CA GLU A 107 -0.89 -15.72 -9.40
C GLU A 107 -1.41 -14.53 -8.59
N ASP A 108 -2.31 -14.74 -7.62
CA ASP A 108 -2.77 -13.68 -6.72
C ASP A 108 -1.62 -13.11 -5.89
N VAL A 109 -0.74 -14.00 -5.39
CA VAL A 109 0.47 -13.61 -4.65
C VAL A 109 1.40 -12.80 -5.55
N LYS A 110 1.63 -13.23 -6.80
CA LYS A 110 2.47 -12.52 -7.77
C LYS A 110 1.90 -11.15 -8.10
N TYR A 111 0.58 -11.05 -8.30
CA TYR A 111 -0.10 -9.78 -8.56
C TYR A 111 0.08 -8.80 -7.39
N ALA A 112 -0.19 -9.25 -6.16
CA ALA A 112 -0.01 -8.44 -4.96
C ALA A 112 1.45 -7.97 -4.81
N LEU A 113 2.40 -8.88 -5.01
CA LEU A 113 3.83 -8.59 -4.91
C LEU A 113 4.27 -7.61 -6.00
N HIS A 114 3.80 -7.78 -7.23
CA HIS A 114 4.08 -6.89 -8.34
C HIS A 114 3.64 -5.45 -8.01
N ASN A 115 2.41 -5.27 -7.52
CA ASN A 115 1.89 -3.93 -7.20
C ASN A 115 2.66 -3.27 -6.04
N ALA A 116 2.99 -4.04 -5.00
CA ALA A 116 3.78 -3.55 -3.88
C ALA A 116 5.21 -3.17 -4.32
N TYR A 117 5.87 -4.03 -5.09
CA TYR A 117 7.21 -3.80 -5.61
C TYR A 117 7.27 -2.60 -6.55
N THR A 118 6.31 -2.49 -7.47
CA THR A 118 6.22 -1.36 -8.41
C THR A 118 6.03 -0.03 -7.68
N SER A 119 5.17 0.01 -6.66
CA SER A 119 5.02 1.20 -5.79
C SER A 119 6.33 1.57 -5.11
N TYR A 120 7.04 0.58 -4.57
CA TYR A 120 8.33 0.78 -3.90
C TYR A 120 9.39 1.34 -4.85
N VAL A 121 9.60 0.74 -6.03
CA VAL A 121 10.66 1.17 -6.94
C VAL A 121 10.40 2.55 -7.55
N ILE A 122 9.14 2.87 -7.88
CA ILE A 122 8.75 4.21 -8.33
C ILE A 122 8.99 5.21 -7.21
N GLY A 123 8.52 4.90 -6.00
CA GLY A 123 8.74 5.73 -4.81
C GLY A 123 10.21 6.01 -4.54
N ASN A 124 11.03 4.95 -4.53
CA ASN A 124 12.47 5.08 -4.32
C ASN A 124 13.12 5.97 -5.39
N LYS A 125 12.73 5.78 -6.66
CA LYS A 125 13.25 6.59 -7.77
C LYS A 125 12.85 8.07 -7.65
N LEU A 126 11.62 8.35 -7.22
CA LEU A 126 11.16 9.71 -6.96
C LEU A 126 11.93 10.36 -5.80
N LEU A 127 12.20 9.61 -4.73
CA LEU A 127 12.98 10.12 -3.61
C LEU A 127 14.43 10.45 -3.99
N ASP A 128 15.03 9.70 -4.92
CA ASP A 128 16.36 10.02 -5.48
C ASP A 128 16.37 11.33 -6.30
N MET A 129 15.19 11.88 -6.63
CA MET A 129 15.03 13.13 -7.39
C MET A 129 14.77 14.35 -6.51
N LEU A 130 14.72 14.17 -5.18
CA LEU A 130 14.67 15.27 -4.20
C LEU A 130 16.04 15.93 -4.04
#